data_AF-A0A936G9U2-F1
#
_entry.id   AF-A0A936G9U2-F1
#
_cell.length_a   1.000
_cell.length_b   1.000
_cell.length_c   1.000
_cell.angle_alpha   90.00
_cell.angle_beta   90.00
_cell.angle_gamma   90.00
#
_symmetry.space_group_name_H-M   'P 1'
#
loop_
_entity.id
_entity.type
_entity.pdbx_description
1 polymer ?
#
loop_
_entity_poly.entity_id
_entity_poly.type
_entity_poly.pdbx_seq_one_letter_code
_entity_poly.pdbx_strand_id
1 'polypeptide(L)'
;MMAKKTDQTYYNFLTGAWVLPYDWQEKIRKDDYYEIVTENLPVIYGVVLEASHKNGHFRVRAYSAWCLNGQEGTMCVVEPTRLLTREEFEYARTQRWKVEEVEA
;
A
#
# COMPACT_ATOMS: atom_id res chain seq x y z
N MET A 1 28.24 4.85 17.31
CA MET A 1 26.87 4.51 16.85
C MET A 1 27.01 3.31 15.93
N MET A 2 26.45 2.15 16.29
CA MET A 2 26.48 0.98 15.41
C MET A 2 25.54 1.25 14.23
N ALA A 3 26.05 1.17 13.00
CA ALA A 3 25.23 1.10 11.82
C ALA A 3 24.27 -0.09 11.99
N LYS A 4 22.96 0.17 12.05
CA LYS A 4 21.98 -0.91 11.88
C LYS A 4 22.30 -1.54 10.53
N LYS A 5 22.77 -2.79 10.52
CA LYS A 5 22.74 -3.63 9.33
C LYS A 5 21.27 -3.83 8.98
N THR A 6 20.72 -2.98 8.13
CA THR A 6 19.46 -3.28 7.45
C THR A 6 19.81 -4.12 6.22
N ASP A 7 20.16 -5.38 6.44
CA ASP A 7 20.24 -6.40 5.37
C ASP A 7 18.84 -6.71 4.77
N GLN A 8 17.84 -5.86 5.04
CA GLN A 8 16.44 -6.06 4.68
C GLN A 8 16.09 -5.12 3.53
N THR A 9 16.00 -5.69 2.34
CA THR A 9 15.47 -5.04 1.13
C THR A 9 14.00 -5.42 0.94
N TYR A 10 13.23 -4.51 0.33
CA TYR A 10 11.82 -4.72 -0.02
C TYR A 10 11.71 -4.88 -1.54
N TYR A 11 10.81 -5.73 -2.01
CA TYR A 11 10.62 -5.97 -3.45
C TYR A 11 9.49 -5.11 -4.02
N ASN A 12 9.83 -4.15 -4.89
CA ASN A 12 8.85 -3.31 -5.57
C ASN A 12 8.24 -4.08 -6.75
N PHE A 13 6.93 -4.36 -6.70
CA PHE A 13 6.27 -5.17 -7.72
C PHE A 13 5.99 -4.35 -8.99
N LEU A 14 5.74 -3.05 -8.87
CA LEU A 14 5.57 -2.14 -10.01
C LEU A 14 6.86 -2.01 -10.85
N THR A 15 8.02 -1.86 -10.21
CA THR A 15 9.30 -1.65 -10.91
C THR A 15 10.12 -2.92 -11.09
N GLY A 16 9.79 -4.00 -10.39
CA GLY A 16 10.52 -5.26 -10.38
C GLY A 16 11.88 -5.21 -9.66
N ALA A 17 12.16 -4.16 -8.89
CA ALA A 17 13.45 -3.91 -8.24
C ALA A 17 13.43 -4.17 -6.72
N TRP A 18 14.59 -4.55 -6.17
CA TRP A 18 14.80 -4.58 -4.72
C TRP A 18 15.29 -3.21 -4.25
N VAL A 19 14.60 -2.63 -3.26
CA VAL A 19 14.90 -1.29 -2.73
C VAL A 19 15.17 -1.34 -1.23
N LEU A 20 15.91 -0.36 -0.72
CA LEU A 20 15.98 -0.12 0.72
C LEU A 20 14.62 0.42 1.20
N PRO A 21 14.11 -0.02 2.36
CA PRO A 21 12.88 0.52 2.88
C PRO A 21 13.05 1.99 3.27
N TYR A 22 12.06 2.80 2.94
CA TYR A 22 11.91 4.14 3.48
C TYR A 22 11.44 4.09 4.95
N ASP A 23 11.83 5.08 5.74
CA ASP A 23 11.50 5.18 7.18
C ASP A 23 10.00 5.04 7.50
N TRP A 24 9.12 5.45 6.59
CA TRP A 24 7.67 5.37 6.79
C TRP A 24 7.14 3.93 6.65
N GLN A 25 7.79 3.09 5.86
CA GLN A 25 7.37 1.70 5.62
C GLN A 25 7.57 0.84 6.87
N GLU A 26 8.62 1.13 7.64
CA GLU A 26 8.86 0.48 8.94
C GLU A 26 7.86 0.92 10.01
N LYS A 27 7.07 1.97 9.76
CA LYS A 27 6.06 2.48 10.69
C LYS A 27 4.67 1.91 10.43
N ILE A 28 4.46 1.22 9.30
CA ILE A 28 3.19 0.56 8.97
C ILE A 28 2.85 -0.48 10.05
N ARG A 29 1.61 -0.46 10.53
CA ARG A 29 1.07 -1.38 11.53
C ARG A 29 -0.19 -2.05 10.99
N LYS A 30 -0.62 -3.09 11.71
CA LYS A 30 -1.96 -3.64 11.53
C LYS A 30 -3.00 -2.52 11.73
N ASP A 31 -4.06 -2.58 10.94
CA ASP A 31 -5.18 -1.63 10.88
C ASP A 31 -4.83 -0.25 10.32
N ASP A 32 -3.60 -0.06 9.81
CA ASP A 32 -3.29 1.12 9.00
C ASP A 32 -3.98 1.05 7.65
N TYR A 33 -4.39 2.23 7.17
CA TYR A 33 -4.98 2.42 5.87
C TYR A 33 -3.98 3.11 4.95
N TYR A 34 -4.05 2.80 3.65
CA TYR A 34 -3.16 3.39 2.67
C TYR A 34 -3.85 3.58 1.32
N GLU A 35 -3.25 4.43 0.48
CA GLU A 35 -3.54 4.50 -0.95
C GLU A 35 -2.26 4.35 -1.78
N ILE A 36 -2.42 3.75 -2.95
CA ILE A 36 -1.41 3.65 -4.00
C ILE A 36 -1.99 4.33 -5.23
N VAL A 37 -1.37 5.43 -5.63
CA VAL A 37 -1.66 6.10 -6.88
C VAL A 37 -0.81 5.48 -7.97
N THR A 38 -1.46 4.99 -9.01
CA THR A 38 -0.85 4.27 -10.13
C THR A 38 -1.21 4.97 -11.43
N GLU A 39 -0.24 5.18 -12.31
CA GLU A 39 -0.52 5.68 -13.66
C GLU A 39 -1.28 4.62 -14.46
N ASN A 40 -2.38 5.01 -15.11
CA ASN A 40 -3.22 4.16 -15.99
C ASN A 40 -4.00 3.02 -15.29
N LEU A 41 -4.03 2.97 -13.96
CA LEU A 41 -4.83 2.01 -13.19
C LEU A 41 -5.63 2.77 -12.10
N PRO A 42 -6.79 2.25 -11.67
CA PRO A 42 -7.53 2.86 -10.58
C PRO A 42 -6.71 2.90 -9.30
N VAL A 43 -6.90 3.95 -8.50
CA VAL A 43 -6.25 4.08 -7.19
C VAL A 43 -6.57 2.87 -6.34
N ILE A 44 -5.54 2.28 -5.75
CA ILE A 44 -5.68 1.13 -4.85
C ILE A 44 -5.71 1.63 -3.43
N TYR A 45 -6.80 1.38 -2.73
CA TYR A 45 -6.93 1.63 -1.31
C TYR A 45 -6.73 0.34 -0.57
N GLY A 46 -6.12 0.34 0.62
CA GLY A 46 -6.03 -0.88 1.40
C GLY A 46 -5.97 -0.69 2.89
N VAL A 47 -6.21 -1.80 3.58
CA VAL A 47 -6.06 -1.94 5.04
C VAL A 47 -5.08 -3.08 5.33
N VAL A 48 -4.17 -2.85 6.26
CA VAL A 48 -3.19 -3.85 6.71
C VAL A 48 -3.84 -4.79 7.71
N LEU A 49 -3.96 -6.06 7.35
CA LEU A 49 -4.50 -7.11 8.21
C LEU A 49 -3.42 -7.71 9.12
N GLU A 50 -2.18 -7.80 8.62
CA GLU A 50 -1.03 -8.30 9.36
C GLU A 50 0.28 -7.64 8.88
N ALA A 51 1.03 -7.08 9.82
CA ALA A 51 2.32 -6.43 9.58
C ALA A 51 3.47 -7.39 9.88
N SER A 52 3.79 -8.26 8.93
CA SER A 52 4.92 -9.19 9.03
C SER A 52 6.27 -8.50 8.80
N HIS A 53 6.29 -7.37 8.05
CA HIS A 53 7.46 -6.64 7.55
C HIS A 53 8.51 -7.50 6.79
N LYS A 54 8.39 -8.83 6.81
CA LYS A 54 9.31 -9.78 6.17
C LYS A 54 9.35 -9.50 4.67
N ASN A 55 10.50 -9.06 4.19
CA ASN A 55 10.73 -8.62 2.80
C ASN A 55 9.71 -7.56 2.32
N GLY A 56 9.18 -6.74 3.22
CA GLY A 56 8.19 -5.71 2.88
C GLY A 56 6.78 -6.23 2.56
N HIS A 57 6.50 -7.50 2.81
CA HIS A 57 5.19 -8.09 2.54
C HIS A 57 4.26 -7.94 3.75
N PHE A 58 3.02 -7.55 3.45
CA PHE A 58 1.95 -7.37 4.41
C PHE A 58 0.75 -8.15 3.92
N ARG A 59 0.01 -8.76 4.86
CA ARG A 59 -1.32 -9.25 4.53
C ARG A 59 -2.24 -8.05 4.52
N VAL A 60 -2.91 -7.80 3.41
CA VAL A 60 -3.77 -6.64 3.22
C VAL A 60 -5.11 -7.06 2.67
N ARG A 61 -6.10 -6.19 2.79
CA ARG A 61 -7.28 -6.19 1.92
C ARG A 61 -7.22 -4.94 1.08
N ALA A 62 -7.11 -5.11 -0.23
CA ALA A 62 -7.01 -4.03 -1.21
C ALA A 62 -8.33 -3.84 -1.95
N TYR A 63 -8.67 -2.59 -2.25
CA TYR A 63 -9.90 -2.12 -2.87
C TYR A 63 -9.55 -1.19 -4.02
N SER A 64 -10.40 -1.16 -5.04
CA SER A 64 -10.29 -0.20 -6.14
C SER A 64 -11.64 -0.08 -6.83
N ALA A 65 -11.76 0.83 -7.80
CA ALA A 65 -12.97 0.97 -8.60
C ALA A 65 -13.34 -0.33 -9.37
N TRP A 66 -12.36 -1.22 -9.61
CA TRP A 66 -12.59 -2.53 -10.23
C TRP A 66 -12.82 -3.65 -9.21
N CYS A 67 -12.52 -3.43 -7.93
CA CYS A 67 -12.67 -4.41 -6.86
C CYS A 67 -13.39 -3.78 -5.65
N LEU A 68 -14.70 -3.53 -5.79
CA LEU A 68 -15.46 -2.72 -4.84
C LEU A 68 -15.52 -3.30 -3.43
N ASN A 69 -15.57 -4.62 -3.31
CA ASN A 69 -15.67 -5.34 -2.02
C ASN A 69 -14.29 -5.67 -1.42
N GLY A 70 -13.23 -5.33 -2.15
CA GLY A 70 -11.86 -5.64 -1.84
C GLY A 70 -11.51 -7.12 -1.94
N GLN A 71 -10.21 -7.38 -2.05
CA GLN A 71 -9.64 -8.71 -2.09
C GLN A 71 -8.52 -8.82 -1.07
N GLU A 72 -8.52 -9.92 -0.31
CA GLU A 72 -7.40 -10.25 0.56
C GLU A 72 -6.24 -10.81 -0.24
N GLY A 73 -5.04 -10.41 0.13
CA GLY A 73 -3.82 -10.91 -0.47
C GLY A 73 -2.60 -10.58 0.36
N THR A 74 -1.47 -11.09 -0.09
CA THR A 74 -0.17 -10.64 0.37
C THR A 74 0.36 -9.66 -0.65
N MET A 75 0.68 -8.45 -0.21
CA MET A 75 1.18 -7.40 -1.07
C MET A 75 2.47 -6.84 -0.48
N CYS A 76 3.44 -6.52 -1.34
CA CYS A 76 4.59 -5.75 -0.90
C CYS A 76 4.17 -4.28 -0.79
N VAL A 77 4.11 -3.75 0.43
CA VAL A 77 3.64 -2.39 0.69
C VAL A 77 4.84 -1.43 0.60
N VAL A 78 5.49 -1.46 -0.56
CA VAL A 78 6.49 -0.48 -1.05
C VAL A 78 5.87 0.63 -1.86
N GLU A 79 4.58 0.47 -2.13
CA GLU A 79 3.85 1.25 -3.09
C GLU A 79 2.89 2.26 -2.48
N PRO A 80 2.58 2.29 -1.15
CA PRO A 80 1.77 3.39 -0.64
C PRO A 80 2.39 4.73 -0.99
N THR A 81 1.63 5.49 -1.75
CA THR A 81 1.89 6.89 -1.96
C THR A 81 1.62 7.65 -0.67
N ARG A 82 0.69 7.14 0.17
CA ARG A 82 0.27 7.79 1.40
C ARG A 82 -0.38 6.83 2.40
N LEU A 83 -0.18 7.08 3.69
CA LEU A 83 -1.02 6.52 4.76
C LEU A 83 -2.28 7.38 4.91
N LEU A 84 -3.40 6.71 5.10
CA LEU A 84 -4.70 7.35 5.26
C LEU A 84 -5.14 7.27 6.72
N THR A 85 -5.89 8.29 7.13
CA THR A 85 -6.79 8.14 8.27
C THR A 85 -7.96 7.21 7.89
N ARG A 86 -8.61 6.64 8.90
CA ARG A 86 -9.83 5.85 8.70
C ARG A 86 -10.92 6.66 7.98
N GLU A 87 -11.07 7.94 8.32
CA GLU A 87 -12.09 8.80 7.73
C GLU A 87 -11.88 9.00 6.23
N GLU A 88 -10.64 9.21 5.79
CA GLU A 88 -10.29 9.32 4.36
C GLU A 88 -10.56 8.01 3.61
N PHE A 89 -10.22 6.87 4.21
CA PHE A 89 -10.49 5.57 3.63
C PHE A 89 -11.99 5.31 3.47
N GLU A 90 -12.77 5.61 4.50
CA GLU A 90 -14.23 5.48 4.48
C GLU A 90 -14.87 6.43 3.48
N TYR A 91 -14.38 7.67 3.38
CA TYR A 91 -14.82 8.63 2.37
C TYR A 91 -14.59 8.07 0.96
N ALA A 92 -13.38 7.57 0.66
CA ALA A 92 -13.09 6.94 -0.63
C ALA A 92 -14.03 5.76 -0.93
N ARG A 93 -14.36 4.94 0.07
CA ARG A 93 -15.36 3.86 -0.04
C ARG A 93 -16.73 4.36 -0.44
N THR A 94 -17.23 5.45 0.16
CA THR A 94 -18.54 6.04 -0.20
C THR A 94 -18.59 6.56 -1.63
N GLN A 95 -17.44 6.99 -2.16
CA GLN A 95 -17.29 7.45 -3.53
C GLN A 95 -17.04 6.29 -4.53
N ARG A 96 -17.16 5.03 -4.09
CA ARG A 96 -16.84 3.83 -4.88
C ARG A 96 -15.40 3.78 -5.40
N TRP A 97 -14.48 4.36 -4.64
CA TRP A 97 -13.05 4.44 -4.93
C TRP A 97 -12.72 5.32 -6.14
N LYS A 98 -11.66 6.12 -6.05
CA LYS A 98 -11.26 7.04 -7.13
C LYS A 98 -10.81 6.25 -8.37
N VAL A 99 -11.33 6.65 -9.54
CA VAL A 99 -10.75 6.32 -10.85
C VAL A 99 -9.88 7.52 -11.23
N GLU A 100 -8.61 7.33 -11.57
CA GLU A 100 -7.88 8.42 -12.24
C GLU A 100 -8.44 8.56 -13.65
N GLU A 101 -8.98 9.75 -13.95
CA GLU A 101 -9.28 10.13 -15.32
C GLU A 101 -7.94 10.33 -16.02
N VAL A 102 -7.63 9.47 -16.99
CA VAL A 102 -6.56 9.75 -17.94
C VAL A 102 -7.05 10.96 -18.73
N GLU A 103 -6.47 12.14 -18.50
CA GLU A 103 -6.64 13.25 -19.43
C GLU A 103 -6.13 12.76 -20.80
N ALA A 104 -7.05 12.65 -21.75
CA ALA A 104 -6.81 12.16 -23.11
C ALA A 104 -6.10 13.21 -23.99
#